data_AF-Q8DTW8-F1
#
_entry.id   AF-Q8DTW8-F1
#
_cell.length_a   1.000
_cell.length_b   1.000
_cell.length_c   1.000
_cell.angle_alpha   90.00
_cell.angle_beta   90.00
_cell.angle_gamma   90.00
#
_symmetry.space_group_name_H-M   'P 1'
#
loop_
_entity.id
_entity.type
_entity.pdbx_description
1 polymer ?
#
loop_
_entity_poly.entity_id
_entity_poly.type
_entity_poly.pdbx_seq_one_letter_code
_entity_poly.pdbx_strand_id
1 'polypeptide(L)' 'MVGYQLTIGNKLVGEIAEIDDKFAVIKNAAVVDFHKNLETAVESIIQTYNLNH' A
#
# COMPACT_ATOMS: atom_id res chain seq x y z
N MET A 1 0.32 14.52 -7.49
CA MET A 1 -0.06 13.16 -7.08
C MET A 1 0.81 12.81 -5.88
N VAL A 2 0.19 12.59 -4.72
CA VAL A 2 0.91 12.23 -3.49
C VAL A 2 0.96 10.71 -3.41
N GLY A 3 2.13 10.18 -3.10
CA GLY A 3 2.36 8.74 -2.96
C GLY A 3 3.10 8.47 -1.65
N TYR A 4 2.79 7.34 -1.04
CA TYR A 4 3.41 6.85 0.19
C TYR A 4 4.14 5.55 -0.11
N GLN A 5 5.30 5.36 0.52
CA GLN A 5 6.02 4.10 0.49
C GLN A 5 6.03 3.51 1.89
N LEU A 6 5.67 2.24 2.01
CA LEU A 6 5.71 1.52 3.27
C LEU A 6 6.96 0.65 3.32
N THR A 7 7.82 0.93 4.30
CA THR A 7 9.06 0.18 4.56
C THR A 7 9.04 -0.45 5.95
N ILE A 8 9.41 -1.73 6.04
CA ILE A 8 9.64 -2.42 7.31
C ILE A 8 11.15 -2.70 7.42
N GLY A 9 11.82 -2.03 8.36
CA GLY A 9 13.28 -2.00 8.39
C GLY A 9 13.83 -1.41 7.09
N ASN A 10 14.67 -2.17 6.38
CA ASN A 10 15.26 -1.77 5.10
C ASN A 10 14.53 -2.33 3.87
N LYS A 11 13.37 -2.98 4.06
CA LYS A 11 12.63 -3.62 2.96
C LYS A 11 11.40 -2.78 2.60
N LEU A 12 11.29 -2.42 1.32
CA LEU A 12 10.05 -1.89 0.75
C LEU A 12 9.02 -3.02 0.70
N VAL A 13 7.87 -2.81 1.33
CA VAL A 13 6.80 -3.82 1.43
C VAL A 13 5.56 -3.45 0.63
N GLY A 14 5.39 -2.18 0.26
CA GLY A 14 4.34 -1.74 -0.65
C GLY A 14 4.37 -0.23 -0.89
N GLU A 15 3.56 0.20 -1.85
CA GLU A 15 3.38 1.61 -2.22
C GLU A 15 1.89 1.93 -2.21
N ILE A 16 1.54 3.18 -1.90
CA ILE A 16 0.16 3.67 -1.87
C ILE A 16 0.11 4.97 -2.67
N ALA A 17 -0.83 5.08 -3.60
CA ALA A 17 -1.12 6.32 -4.31
C ALA A 17 -2.49 6.87 -3.90
N GLU A 18 -2.57 8.18 -3.73
CA GLU A 18 -3.85 8.86 -3.53
C GLU A 18 -4.49 9.19 -4.90
N ILE A 19 -5.69 8.66 -5.13
CA ILE A 19 -6.45 8.76 -6.39
C ILE A 19 -7.92 8.98 -6.05
N ASP A 20 -8.52 10.09 -6.51
CA ASP A 20 -9.95 10.41 -6.35
C ASP A 20 -10.48 10.18 -4.92
N ASP A 21 -9.83 10.81 -3.93
CA ASP A 21 -10.14 10.71 -2.50
C ASP A 21 -10.08 9.27 -1.93
N LYS A 22 -9.33 8.38 -2.60
CA LYS A 22 -9.07 7.00 -2.18
C LYS A 22 -7.58 6.71 -2.18
N PHE A 23 -7.23 5.60 -1.54
CA PHE A 23 -5.86 5.12 -1.41
C PHE A 23 -5.72 3.82 -2.19
N ALA A 24 -4.96 3.84 -3.27
CA ALA A 24 -4.68 2.69 -4.11
C ALA A 24 -3.37 2.03 -3.67
N VAL A 25 -3.41 0.75 -3.33
CA VAL A 25 -2.18 -0.03 -3.10
C VAL A 25 -1.57 -0.39 -4.45
N ILE A 26 -0.31 -0.05 -4.63
CA ILE A 26 0.47 -0.33 -5.84
C ILE A 26 1.51 -1.40 -5.53
N LYS A 27 1.58 -2.39 -6.42
CA LYS A 27 2.59 -3.45 -6.39
C LYS A 27 3.03 -3.75 -7.81
N ASN A 28 4.35 -3.76 -8.05
CA ASN A 28 4.93 -4.00 -9.39
C ASN A 28 4.32 -3.09 -10.48
N ALA A 29 4.13 -1.80 -10.17
CA ALA A 29 3.51 -0.81 -11.05
C ALA A 29 2.03 -1.09 -11.45
N ALA A 30 1.36 -2.02 -10.77
CA ALA A 30 -0.08 -2.26 -10.92
C ALA A 30 -0.84 -1.90 -9.65
N VAL A 31 -2.05 -1.36 -9.81
CA VAL A 31 -2.99 -1.20 -8.69
C VAL A 31 -3.54 -2.57 -8.35
N VAL A 32 -3.35 -2.99 -7.09
CA VAL A 32 -3.81 -4.28 -6.58
C VAL A 32 -5.06 -4.15 -5.71
N ASP A 33 -5.24 -3.01 -5.02
CA ASP A 33 -6.40 -2.78 -4.16
C ASP A 33 -6.71 -1.28 -3.99
N PHE A 34 -7.95 -0.97 -3.60
CA PHE A 34 -8.41 0.39 -3.30
C PHE A 34 -9.06 0.47 -1.92
N HIS A 35 -8.68 1.50 -1.18
CA HIS A 35 -9.11 1.72 0.19
C HIS A 35 -9.69 3.12 0.37
N LYS A 36 -10.63 3.24 1.32
CA LYS A 36 -11.29 4.52 1.64
C LYS A 36 -10.40 5.46 2.45
N ASN A 37 -9.43 4.93 3.18
CA ASN A 37 -8.52 5.69 4.02
C ASN A 37 -7.12 5.05 4.02
N LEU A 38 -6.13 5.82 4.45
CA LEU A 38 -4.73 5.40 4.42
C LEU A 38 -4.47 4.22 5.37
N GLU A 39 -5.14 4.21 6.52
CA GLU A 39 -4.97 3.19 7.55
C GLU A 39 -5.31 1.80 7.03
N THR A 40 -6.44 1.65 6.32
CA THR A 40 -6.84 0.36 5.75
C THR A 40 -5.94 -0.10 4.60
N ALA A 41 -5.37 0.83 3.83
CA ALA A 41 -4.37 0.52 2.81
C ALA A 41 -3.06 0.01 3.45
N VAL A 42 -2.61 0.66 4.53
CA VAL A 42 -1.43 0.23 5.29
C VAL A 42 -1.66 -1.16 5.92
N GLU A 43 -2.81 -1.39 6.56
CA GLU A 43 -3.18 -2.70 7.11
C GLU A 43 -3.14 -3.81 6.05
N SER A 44 -3.69 -3.56 4.86
CA SER A 44 -3.69 -4.50 3.73
C SER A 44 -2.26 -4.89 3.31
N ILE A 45 -1.34 -3.91 3.22
CA ILE A 45 0.07 -4.17 2.89
C ILE A 45 0.75 -5.00 3.98
N ILE A 46 0.53 -4.68 5.26
CA ILE A 46 1.13 -5.41 6.39
C ILE A 46 0.60 -6.85 6.46
N GLN A 47 -0.71 -7.06 6.30
CA GLN A 47 -1.30 -8.41 6.26
C GLN A 47 -0.72 -9.24 5.12
N THR A 48 -0.65 -8.66 3.92
CA THR A 48 -0.05 -9.31 2.76
C THR A 48 1.42 -9.66 3.01
N TYR A 49 2.19 -8.75 3.61
CA TYR A 49 3.59 -9.01 3.95
C TYR A 49 3.74 -10.21 4.89
N ASN A 50 2.96 -10.27 5.96
CA ASN A 50 3.01 -11.34 6.95
C ASN A 50 2.54 -12.70 6.41
N LEU A 51 1.65 -12.73 5.42
CA LEU A 51 1.21 -13.99 4.78
C LEU A 51 2.26 -14.58 3.83
N ASN A 52 3.14 -13.74 3.29
CA ASN A 52 4.18 -14.14 2.34
C ASN A 52 5.55 -14.35 3.01
N HIS A 53 5.61 -14.35 4.35
CA HIS A 53 6.81 -14.56 5.16
C HIS A 53 6.55 -15.61 6.22
#